data_AF-A0A847HAZ9-F1
#
_entry.id   AF-A0A847HAZ9-F1
#
_cell.length_a   1.000
_cell.length_b   1.000
_cell.length_c   1.000
_cell.angle_alpha   90.00
_cell.angle_beta   90.00
_cell.angle_gamma   90.00
#
_symmetry.space_group_name_H-M   'P 1'
#
loop_
_entity.id
_entity.type
_entity.pdbx_description
1 polymer ?
#
loop_
_entity_poly.entity_id
_entity_poly.type
_entity_poly.pdbx_seq_one_letter_code
_entity_poly.pdbx_strand_id
1 'polypeptide(L)'
;GAKIGRGAWIDSYWFPETDLCVVGRGATVGPGTVVQTHLFQDRVMSLDYVTIADGATLAAHSVVLPAATLGAGATVGPGSLVMRGDQVPANTVWQGNPIEPWTNLSF
;
A
#
# COMPACT_ATOMS: atom_id res chain seq x y z
N GLY A 1 16.75 1.28 6.53
CA GLY A 1 15.59 0.42 6.25
C GLY A 1 14.28 1.17 6.46
N ALA A 2 13.19 0.40 6.50
CA ALA A 2 11.82 0.91 6.50
C ALA A 2 11.55 1.92 7.62
N LYS A 3 10.77 2.96 7.29
CA LYS A 3 10.34 3.96 8.25
C LYS A 3 8.98 3.52 8.80
N ILE A 4 8.98 3.00 10.02
CA ILE A 4 7.78 2.46 10.66
C ILE A 4 7.35 3.36 11.81
N GLY A 5 6.14 3.92 11.72
CA GLY A 5 5.54 4.79 12.72
C GLY A 5 5.11 4.03 13.99
N ARG A 6 4.98 4.77 15.09
CA ARG A 6 4.54 4.21 16.38
C ARG A 6 3.18 3.52 16.24
N GLY A 7 3.07 2.31 16.78
CA GLY A 7 1.81 1.56 16.79
C GLY A 7 1.36 1.04 15.43
N ALA A 8 2.21 1.09 14.39
CA ALA A 8 1.92 0.40 13.15
C ALA A 8 1.88 -1.12 13.37
N TRP A 9 0.97 -1.80 12.68
CA TRP A 9 0.88 -3.26 12.65
C TRP A 9 1.43 -3.77 11.32
N ILE A 10 2.45 -4.62 11.38
CA ILE A 10 3.09 -5.20 10.20
C ILE A 10 3.00 -6.71 10.30
N ASP A 11 2.19 -7.31 9.44
CA ASP A 11 2.02 -8.77 9.33
C ASP A 11 2.58 -9.31 8.00
N SER A 12 3.51 -8.57 7.38
CA SER A 12 4.19 -9.01 6.17
C SER A 12 5.69 -8.84 6.29
N TYR A 13 6.42 -9.79 5.74
CA TYR A 13 7.88 -9.71 5.60
C TYR A 13 8.29 -9.06 4.27
N TRP A 14 7.35 -8.84 3.35
CA TRP A 14 7.68 -8.56 1.95
C TRP A 14 7.86 -7.07 1.65
N PHE A 15 9.04 -6.59 2.05
CA PHE A 15 9.53 -5.23 1.84
C PHE A 15 10.88 -5.29 1.12
N PRO A 16 10.93 -5.38 -0.23
CA PRO A 16 12.16 -5.66 -0.97
C PRO A 16 13.25 -4.62 -0.75
N GLU A 17 12.98 -3.36 -1.07
CA GLU A 17 13.90 -2.25 -0.82
C GLU A 17 13.42 -1.48 0.40
N THR A 18 13.70 -2.01 1.59
CA THR A 18 13.15 -1.46 2.85
C THR A 18 13.36 0.04 3.02
N ASP A 19 14.44 0.63 2.51
CA ASP A 19 14.69 2.08 2.55
C ASP A 19 13.65 2.94 1.81
N LEU A 20 12.89 2.34 0.89
CA LEU A 20 11.84 2.97 0.09
C LEU A 20 10.43 2.74 0.65
N CYS A 21 10.29 2.05 1.78
CA CYS A 21 9.00 1.77 2.40
C CYS A 21 8.75 2.69 3.59
N VAL A 22 7.63 3.42 3.54
CA VAL A 22 7.16 4.29 4.62
C VAL A 22 5.81 3.79 5.12
N VAL A 23 5.73 3.48 6.42
CA VAL A 23 4.50 3.09 7.10
C VAL A 23 4.25 4.05 8.27
N GLY A 24 3.14 4.77 8.21
CA GLY A 24 2.77 5.81 9.15
C GLY A 24 2.38 5.29 10.53
N ARG A 25 2.13 6.21 11.46
CA ARG A 25 1.70 5.90 12.82
C ARG A 25 0.33 5.21 12.79
N GLY A 26 0.21 4.09 13.48
CA GLY A 26 -1.05 3.33 13.55
C GLY A 26 -1.51 2.72 12.23
N ALA A 27 -0.69 2.75 11.18
CA ALA A 27 -1.02 2.13 9.90
C ALA A 27 -0.92 0.60 9.98
N THR A 28 -1.64 -0.10 9.10
CA THR A 28 -1.70 -1.56 9.06
C THR A 28 -1.24 -2.08 7.71
N VAL A 29 -0.31 -3.03 7.74
CA VAL A 29 0.12 -3.83 6.60
C VAL A 29 -0.26 -5.27 6.88
N GLY A 30 -1.28 -5.76 6.19
CA GLY A 30 -1.87 -7.07 6.41
C GLY A 30 -0.99 -8.24 5.93
N PRO A 31 -1.38 -9.47 6.27
CA PRO A 31 -0.62 -10.66 5.93
C PRO A 31 -0.56 -10.94 4.43
N GLY A 32 0.59 -11.45 3.99
CA GLY A 32 0.81 -11.80 2.59
C GLY A 32 0.78 -10.62 1.62
N THR A 33 0.86 -9.39 2.11
CA THR A 33 0.95 -8.19 1.27
C THR A 33 2.33 -8.04 0.66
N VAL A 34 2.39 -7.48 -0.55
CA VAL A 34 3.65 -7.16 -1.24
C VAL A 34 3.79 -5.64 -1.34
N VAL A 35 4.80 -5.09 -0.65
CA VAL A 35 5.14 -3.66 -0.72
C VAL A 35 6.22 -3.47 -1.78
N GLN A 36 5.82 -3.52 -3.05
CA GLN A 36 6.76 -3.56 -4.17
C GLN A 36 7.29 -2.16 -4.52
N THR A 37 8.61 -2.01 -4.41
CA THR A 37 9.33 -0.73 -4.57
C THR A 37 10.13 -0.64 -5.86
N HIS A 38 10.12 -1.70 -6.69
CA HIS A 38 10.70 -1.68 -8.03
C HIS A 38 9.78 -2.28 -9.10
N LEU A 39 9.95 -1.82 -10.33
CA LEU A 39 9.42 -2.45 -11.54
C LEU A 39 10.55 -2.68 -12.52
N PHE A 40 10.56 -3.86 -13.14
CA PHE A 40 11.48 -4.20 -14.21
C PHE A 40 10.70 -4.32 -15.52
N GLN A 41 10.86 -3.34 -16.41
CA GLN A 41 10.17 -3.25 -17.69
C GLN A 41 11.19 -2.83 -18.76
N ASP A 42 11.15 -3.45 -19.93
CA ASP A 42 12.03 -3.12 -21.07
C ASP A 42 13.53 -3.05 -20.72
N ARG A 43 13.97 -3.94 -19.82
CA ARG A 43 15.35 -4.01 -19.29
C ARG A 43 15.76 -2.85 -18.39
N VAL A 44 14.82 -1.99 -18.00
CA VAL A 44 15.02 -0.88 -17.08
C VAL A 44 14.42 -1.24 -15.72
N MET A 45 15.23 -1.08 -14.67
CA MET A 45 14.80 -1.18 -13.28
C MET A 45 14.45 0.22 -12.77
N SER A 46 13.17 0.47 -12.52
CA SER A 46 12.68 1.72 -11.91
C SER A 46 12.35 1.44 -10.45
N LEU A 47 12.88 2.27 -9.54
CA LEU A 47 12.59 2.20 -8.12
C LEU A 47 11.85 3.46 -7.67
N ASP A 48 10.97 3.33 -6.70
CA ASP A 48 10.31 4.47 -6.07
C ASP A 48 9.78 4.11 -4.69
N TYR A 49 9.40 5.12 -3.93
CA TYR A 49 8.80 4.95 -2.61
C TYR A 49 7.42 4.30 -2.69
N VAL A 50 7.07 3.58 -1.64
CA VAL A 50 5.69 3.25 -1.31
C VAL A 50 5.37 3.86 0.05
N THR A 51 4.29 4.64 0.11
CA THR A 51 3.86 5.31 1.34
C THR A 51 2.50 4.81 1.79
N ILE A 52 2.44 4.27 3.00
CA ILE A 52 1.20 3.92 3.70
C ILE A 52 1.09 4.93 4.84
N ALA A 53 0.29 5.98 4.67
CA ALA A 53 0.25 7.10 5.62
C ALA A 53 -0.41 6.73 6.97
N ASP A 54 -0.40 7.66 7.92
CA ASP A 54 -0.93 7.48 9.27
C ASP A 54 -2.35 6.87 9.27
N GLY A 55 -2.53 5.79 10.03
CA GLY A 55 -3.80 5.09 10.16
C GLY A 55 -4.31 4.39 8.90
N ALA A 56 -3.57 4.42 7.79
CA ALA A 56 -3.99 3.75 6.56
C ALA A 56 -3.86 2.22 6.69
N THR A 57 -4.70 1.49 5.95
CA THR A 57 -4.74 0.03 5.95
C THR A 57 -4.52 -0.51 4.54
N LEU A 58 -3.49 -1.35 4.38
CA LEU A 58 -3.33 -2.24 3.25
C LEU A 58 -3.69 -3.66 3.70
N ALA A 59 -4.88 -4.13 3.34
CA ALA A 59 -5.39 -5.41 3.84
C ALA A 59 -4.68 -6.62 3.21
N ALA A 60 -4.97 -7.80 3.76
CA ALA A 60 -4.28 -9.06 3.44
C ALA A 60 -4.23 -9.36 1.93
N HIS A 61 -3.12 -9.95 1.49
CA HIS A 61 -2.87 -10.40 0.12
C HIS A 61 -2.93 -9.30 -0.96
N SER A 62 -2.86 -8.03 -0.56
CA SER A 62 -2.80 -6.91 -1.51
C SER A 62 -1.36 -6.65 -1.99
N VAL A 63 -1.24 -6.15 -3.21
CA VAL A 63 0.02 -5.73 -3.83
C VAL A 63 -0.03 -4.23 -4.03
N VAL A 64 1.03 -3.52 -3.63
CA VAL A 64 1.20 -2.09 -3.92
C VAL A 64 2.46 -1.90 -4.75
N LEU A 65 2.32 -1.19 -5.86
CA LEU A 65 3.40 -0.91 -6.81
C LEU A 65 4.13 0.41 -6.48
N PRO A 66 5.33 0.65 -7.07
CA PRO A 66 6.14 1.80 -6.74
C PRO A 66 5.43 3.14 -7.02
N ALA A 67 5.82 4.18 -6.30
CA ALA A 67 5.28 5.55 -6.36
C ALA A 67 3.85 5.69 -5.82
N ALA A 68 3.24 4.61 -5.34
CA ALA A 68 1.90 4.63 -4.77
C ALA A 68 1.88 5.22 -3.35
N THR A 69 0.81 5.93 -3.03
CA THR A 69 0.53 6.44 -1.69
C THR A 69 -0.90 6.08 -1.26
N LEU A 70 -1.01 5.46 -0.09
CA LEU A 70 -2.26 5.36 0.66
C LEU A 70 -2.36 6.56 1.61
N GLY A 71 -3.32 7.45 1.36
CA GLY A 71 -3.59 8.61 2.20
C GLY A 71 -4.00 8.24 3.63
N ALA A 72 -3.89 9.19 4.55
CA ALA A 72 -4.14 8.92 5.98
C ALA A 72 -5.55 8.35 6.21
N GLY A 73 -5.65 7.28 6.99
CA GLY A 73 -6.92 6.59 7.26
C GLY A 73 -7.57 5.91 6.04
N ALA A 74 -6.93 5.89 4.87
CA ALA A 74 -7.45 5.17 3.72
C ALA A 74 -7.38 3.65 3.93
N THR A 75 -8.32 2.91 3.35
CA THR A 75 -8.36 1.46 3.42
C THR A 75 -8.37 0.86 2.02
N VAL A 76 -7.38 0.01 1.72
CA VAL A 76 -7.38 -0.86 0.55
C VAL A 76 -7.77 -2.26 1.01
N GLY A 77 -8.88 -2.77 0.48
CA GLY A 77 -9.44 -4.08 0.80
C GLY A 77 -8.54 -5.25 0.40
N PRO A 78 -8.82 -6.47 0.88
CA PRO A 78 -7.96 -7.62 0.68
C PRO A 78 -7.89 -8.05 -0.80
N GLY A 79 -6.75 -8.62 -1.20
CA GLY A 79 -6.53 -9.14 -2.55
C GLY A 79 -6.47 -8.06 -3.63
N SER A 80 -6.18 -6.81 -3.26
CA SER A 80 -6.24 -5.68 -4.18
C SER A 80 -4.89 -5.37 -4.83
N LEU A 81 -4.90 -4.75 -6.01
CA LEU A 81 -3.71 -4.23 -6.69
C LEU A 81 -3.75 -2.70 -6.76
N VAL A 82 -2.86 -2.05 -6.00
CA VAL A 82 -2.60 -0.61 -6.07
C VAL A 82 -1.56 -0.37 -7.16
N MET A 83 -1.94 0.36 -8.21
CA MET A 83 -1.11 0.55 -9.39
C MET A 83 0.00 1.56 -9.14
N ARG A 84 1.00 1.54 -10.02
CA ARG A 84 2.15 2.45 -9.93
C ARG A 84 1.67 3.90 -9.95
N GLY A 85 2.07 4.66 -8.93
CA GLY A 85 1.74 6.09 -8.85
C GLY A 85 0.33 6.39 -8.33
N ASP A 86 -0.49 5.39 -8.01
CA ASP A 86 -1.83 5.62 -7.46
C ASP A 86 -1.77 6.45 -6.17
N GLN A 87 -2.64 7.46 -6.09
CA GLN A 87 -2.79 8.32 -4.92
C GLN A 87 -4.17 8.08 -4.32
N VAL A 88 -4.26 7.16 -3.35
CA VAL A 88 -5.51 6.82 -2.67
C VAL A 88 -5.84 7.96 -1.68
N PRO A 89 -6.95 8.68 -1.84
CA PRO A 89 -7.26 9.81 -0.98
C PRO A 89 -7.47 9.41 0.49
N ALA A 90 -7.16 10.33 1.41
CA ALA A 90 -7.35 10.10 2.84
C ALA A 90 -8.80 9.76 3.20
N ASN A 91 -8.99 8.88 4.20
CA ASN A 91 -10.30 8.44 4.72
C ASN A 91 -11.26 7.87 3.66
N THR A 92 -10.72 7.24 2.60
CA THR A 92 -11.53 6.55 1.58
C THR A 92 -11.30 5.04 1.62
N VAL A 93 -12.24 4.27 1.06
CA VAL A 93 -12.15 2.82 0.95
C VAL A 93 -12.09 2.42 -0.51
N TRP A 94 -11.15 1.55 -0.86
CA TRP A 94 -10.88 1.10 -2.21
C TRP A 94 -10.72 -0.41 -2.23
N GLN A 95 -11.09 -1.04 -3.33
CA GLN A 95 -10.88 -2.48 -3.54
C GLN A 95 -10.79 -2.80 -5.02
N GLY A 96 -10.08 -3.87 -5.35
CA GLY A 96 -10.05 -4.42 -6.71
C GLY A 96 -8.65 -4.69 -7.20
N ASN A 97 -8.55 -5.33 -8.35
CA ASN A 97 -7.29 -5.55 -9.05
C ASN A 97 -7.48 -5.18 -10.54
N PRO A 98 -7.25 -3.91 -10.93
CA PRO A 98 -6.77 -2.78 -10.12
C PRO A 98 -7.84 -2.21 -9.16
N ILE A 99 -7.42 -1.42 -8.16
CA ILE A 99 -8.33 -0.81 -7.19
C ILE A 99 -9.26 0.23 -7.81
N GLU A 100 -10.50 0.28 -7.32
CA GLU A 100 -11.47 1.36 -7.57
C GLU A 100 -12.11 1.81 -6.24
N PRO A 101 -12.69 3.03 -6.17
CA PRO A 101 -13.42 3.46 -4.98
C PRO A 101 -14.56 2.50 -4.67
N TRP A 102 -14.64 2.05 -3.42
CA TRP A 102 -15.72 1.21 -2.97
C TRP A 102 -17.02 2.03 -2.94
N THR A 103 -17.88 1.85 -3.94
CA THR A 103 -19.13 2.62 -4.10
C THR A 103 -20.40 1.88 -3.73
N ASN A 104 -20.35 0.59 -3.34
CA ASN A 104 -21.54 -0.16 -2.95
C ASN A 104 -21.82 -0.09 -1.44
N LEU A 105 -22.70 0.83 -1.06
CA LEU A 105 -23.59 0.71 0.09
C LEU A 105 -25.05 0.68 -0.43
N SER A 106 -25.45 -0.43 -1.04
CA SER A 106 -26.87 -0.81 -1.01
C SER A 106 -27.05 -1.70 0.22
N PHE A 107 -27.57 -1.10 1.30
CA PHE A 107 -28.19 -1.85 2.39
C PHE A 107 -29.48 -2.51 1.91
#